data_AF-K2QGL6-F1
#
_entry.id   AF-K2QGL6-F1
#
_cell.length_a   1.000
_cell.length_b   1.000
_cell.length_c   1.000
_cell.angle_alpha   90.00
_cell.angle_beta   90.00
_cell.angle_gamma   90.00
#
_symmetry.space_group_name_H-M   'P 1'
#
loop_
_entity.id
_entity.type
_entity.pdbx_description
1 polymer ?
#
loop_
_entity_poly.entity_id
_entity_poly.type
_entity_poly.pdbx_seq_one_letter_code
_entity_poly.pdbx_strand_id
1 'polypeptide(L)'
;MLYECRKDSIRKRLQSSISKVNLAVDVWSSPNRLLLLGICAHYIAEGETEVSRLLIGLRTIPNHAGEEQFKALKPILEDFGIVQKIGSIISDNASSNDTLCSAIGGYLEEQDVPWDILTHRIRCIGHIINLAVQAFLFHNFMQVEELDSFEEQEVIARDGPVGATEALRQSFRVMGPLGKLHNIVVFVRASSGRTQAFIDL
;
A
#
# COMPACT_ATOMS: atom_id res chain seq x y z
N MET A 1 24.29 -0.63 -18.57
CA MET A 1 24.09 0.39 -19.62
C MET A 1 22.62 0.63 -19.94
N LEU A 2 21.85 -0.36 -20.42
CA LEU A 2 20.43 -0.13 -20.81
C LEU A 2 19.54 0.40 -19.67
N TYR A 3 19.70 -0.17 -18.46
CA TYR A 3 18.93 0.26 -17.29
C TYR A 3 19.20 1.73 -16.94
N GLU A 4 20.46 2.13 -16.80
CA GLU A 4 20.84 3.51 -16.47
C GLU A 4 20.35 4.50 -17.54
N CYS A 5 20.53 4.21 -18.83
CA CYS A 5 20.02 5.08 -19.89
C CYS A 5 18.49 5.25 -19.83
N ARG A 6 17.76 4.16 -19.53
CA ARG A 6 16.29 4.21 -19.41
C ARG A 6 15.86 4.95 -18.14
N LYS A 7 16.58 4.74 -17.04
CA LYS A 7 16.37 5.45 -15.77
C LYS A 7 16.61 6.95 -15.94
N ASP A 8 17.66 7.35 -16.65
CA ASP A 8 17.95 8.75 -16.96
C ASP A 8 16.84 9.39 -17.83
N SER A 9 16.33 8.65 -18.82
CA SER A 9 15.20 9.10 -19.65
C SER A 9 13.93 9.30 -18.80
N ILE A 10 13.64 8.36 -17.91
CA ILE A 10 12.53 8.46 -16.96
C ILE A 10 12.72 9.67 -16.02
N ARG A 11 13.93 9.84 -15.48
CA ARG A 11 14.28 10.95 -14.60
C ARG A 11 13.96 12.29 -15.27
N LYS A 12 14.39 12.47 -16.52
CA LYS A 12 14.07 13.66 -17.31
C LYS A 12 12.57 13.85 -17.49
N ARG A 13 11.82 12.80 -17.84
CA ARG A 13 10.35 12.87 -18.01
C ARG A 13 9.62 13.27 -16.73
N LEU A 14 10.05 12.76 -15.57
CA LEU A 14 9.47 13.14 -14.28
C LEU A 14 9.83 14.59 -13.92
N GLN A 15 11.09 14.99 -14.11
CA GLN A 15 11.55 16.34 -13.85
C GLN A 15 10.87 17.39 -14.74
N SER A 16 10.58 17.06 -16.00
CA SER A 16 9.87 17.95 -16.94
C SER A 16 8.34 17.82 -16.90
N SER A 17 7.76 16.99 -16.03
CA SER A 17 6.30 16.84 -15.94
C SER A 17 5.57 18.19 -15.77
N ILE A 18 4.42 18.37 -16.41
CA ILE A 18 3.64 19.60 -16.25
C ILE A 18 2.83 19.59 -14.95
N SER A 19 2.49 18.40 -14.45
CA SER A 19 1.84 18.23 -13.15
C SER A 19 2.87 18.02 -12.03
N LYS A 20 2.40 18.14 -10.79
CA LYS A 20 3.04 17.48 -9.65
C LYS A 20 3.05 15.95 -9.85
N VAL A 21 3.97 15.28 -9.18
CA VAL A 21 4.16 13.83 -9.21
C VAL A 21 3.48 13.24 -7.98
N ASN A 22 2.38 12.54 -8.18
CA ASN A 22 1.66 11.86 -7.10
C ASN A 22 2.19 10.44 -6.97
N LEU A 23 2.40 9.96 -5.75
CA LEU A 23 2.99 8.64 -5.50
C LEU A 23 1.93 7.72 -4.90
N ALA A 24 1.66 6.62 -5.58
CA ALA A 24 0.99 5.49 -4.97
C ALA A 24 2.03 4.61 -4.28
N VAL A 25 1.88 4.42 -2.98
CA VAL A 25 2.78 3.66 -2.13
C VAL A 25 2.01 2.49 -1.54
N ASP A 26 2.58 1.29 -1.66
CA ASP A 26 1.97 0.07 -1.16
C ASP A 26 3.03 -0.82 -0.51
N VAL A 27 2.64 -1.49 0.58
CA VAL A 27 3.49 -2.40 1.33
C VAL A 27 2.83 -3.76 1.41
N TRP A 28 3.54 -4.80 0.99
CA TRP A 28 3.04 -6.16 1.09
C TRP A 28 4.14 -7.16 1.42
N SER A 29 3.74 -8.22 2.12
CA SER A 29 4.59 -9.39 2.34
C SER A 29 4.57 -10.26 1.09
N SER A 30 5.75 -10.47 0.50
CA SER A 30 5.92 -11.37 -0.64
C SER A 30 5.82 -12.84 -0.22
N PRO A 31 5.65 -13.79 -1.17
CA PRO A 31 5.61 -15.22 -0.86
C PRO A 31 6.86 -15.77 -0.16
N ASN A 32 8.01 -15.12 -0.36
CA ASN A 32 9.27 -15.44 0.32
C ASN A 32 9.48 -14.64 1.62
N ARG A 33 8.41 -14.07 2.19
CA ARG A 33 8.39 -13.34 3.48
C ARG A 33 9.29 -12.10 3.50
N LEU A 34 9.50 -11.48 2.33
CA LEU A 34 10.12 -10.16 2.25
C LEU A 34 9.02 -9.10 2.31
N LEU A 35 9.23 -8.08 3.12
CA LEU A 35 8.33 -6.94 3.12
C LEU A 35 8.76 -5.97 2.03
N LEU A 36 7.93 -5.86 0.99
CA LEU A 36 8.21 -5.05 -0.19
C LEU A 36 7.42 -3.74 -0.14
N LEU A 37 8.10 -2.65 -0.45
CA LEU A 37 7.56 -1.31 -0.65
C LEU A 37 7.58 -1.01 -2.16
N GLY A 38 6.40 -0.94 -2.76
CA GLY A 38 6.20 -0.49 -4.13
C GLY A 38 5.90 1.00 -4.19
N ILE A 39 6.55 1.72 -5.10
CA ILE A 39 6.39 3.17 -5.28
C ILE A 39 6.10 3.46 -6.75
N CYS A 40 4.87 3.86 -7.03
CA CYS A 40 4.37 4.15 -8.36
C CYS A 40 4.09 5.66 -8.53
N ALA A 41 4.82 6.31 -9.42
CA ALA A 41 4.61 7.69 -9.80
C ALA A 41 3.45 7.83 -10.80
N HIS A 42 2.61 8.82 -10.56
CA HIS A 42 1.50 9.26 -11.40
C HIS A 42 1.72 10.74 -11.74
N TYR A 43 1.82 11.05 -13.02
CA TYR A 43 2.13 12.41 -13.49
C TYR A 43 1.65 12.60 -14.92
N ILE A 44 1.53 13.86 -15.35
CA ILE A 44 1.30 14.22 -16.75
C ILE A 44 2.63 14.73 -17.29
N ALA A 45 3.18 14.02 -18.29
CA ALA A 45 4.44 14.41 -18.91
C ALA A 45 4.25 15.65 -19.81
N GLU A 46 5.35 16.35 -20.09
CA GLU A 46 5.34 17.42 -21.07
C GLU A 46 4.87 16.92 -22.44
N GLY A 47 3.90 17.61 -23.04
CA GLY A 47 3.30 17.22 -24.32
C GLY A 47 2.28 16.08 -24.25
N GLU A 48 2.01 15.51 -23.08
CA GLU A 48 0.97 14.50 -22.87
C GLU A 48 -0.29 15.14 -22.27
N THR A 49 -1.47 14.61 -22.62
CA THR A 49 -2.76 14.99 -22.03
C THR A 49 -3.27 13.94 -21.04
N GLU A 50 -2.70 12.74 -21.04
CA GLU A 50 -3.08 11.63 -20.19
C GLU A 50 -2.11 11.44 -19.02
N VAL A 51 -2.59 10.77 -17.97
CA VAL A 51 -1.77 10.44 -16.81
C VAL A 51 -0.85 9.25 -17.13
N SER A 52 0.45 9.52 -17.11
CA SER A 52 1.50 8.51 -17.13
C SER A 52 1.63 7.84 -15.75
N ARG A 53 1.84 6.51 -15.75
CA ARG A 53 2.05 5.68 -14.54
C ARG A 53 3.36 4.92 -14.63
N LEU A 54 4.16 4.95 -13.58
CA LEU A 54 5.46 4.30 -13.59
C LEU A 54 5.91 3.81 -12.21
N LEU A 55 6.35 2.56 -12.14
CA LEU A 55 7.06 2.03 -10.97
C LEU A 55 8.46 2.66 -10.91
N ILE A 56 8.70 3.52 -9.92
CA ILE A 56 10.00 4.19 -9.71
C ILE A 56 10.81 3.55 -8.58
N GLY A 57 10.16 2.72 -7.76
CA GLY A 57 10.79 2.04 -6.64
C GLY A 57 10.14 0.71 -6.33
N LEU A 58 10.98 -0.30 -6.12
CA LEU A 58 10.63 -1.52 -5.40
C LEU A 58 11.77 -1.76 -4.41
N ARG A 59 11.46 -1.73 -3.11
CA ARG A 59 12.45 -1.83 -2.03
C ARG A 59 12.00 -2.84 -1.00
N THR A 60 12.95 -3.47 -0.33
CA THR A 60 12.68 -4.24 0.89
C THR A 60 12.78 -3.32 2.09
N ILE A 61 11.84 -3.41 3.03
CA ILE A 61 11.84 -2.67 4.29
C ILE A 61 11.84 -3.64 5.48
N PRO A 62 12.39 -3.26 6.65
CA PRO A 62 12.51 -4.17 7.79
C PRO A 62 11.18 -4.40 8.54
N ASN A 63 10.25 -3.45 8.48
CA ASN A 63 8.94 -3.53 9.11
C ASN A 63 7.96 -2.54 8.43
N HIS A 64 6.70 -2.53 8.88
CA HIS A 64 5.64 -1.69 8.29
C HIS A 64 5.67 -0.21 8.75
N ALA A 65 6.61 0.20 9.61
CA ALA A 65 6.62 1.55 10.17
C ALA A 65 6.83 2.62 9.08
N GLY A 66 6.08 3.72 9.17
CA GLY A 66 6.12 4.80 8.18
C GLY A 66 7.50 5.44 8.03
N GLU A 67 8.29 5.49 9.10
CA GLU A 67 9.67 6.01 9.09
C GLU A 67 10.61 5.11 8.27
N GLU A 68 10.43 3.78 8.36
CA GLU A 68 11.23 2.83 7.56
C GLU A 68 10.84 2.88 6.08
N GLN A 69 9.54 3.06 5.81
CA GLN A 69 9.07 3.36 4.45
C GLN A 69 9.69 4.65 3.91
N PHE A 70 9.74 5.71 4.73
CA PHE A 70 10.33 6.99 4.35
C PHE A 70 11.84 6.89 4.08
N LYS A 71 12.59 6.17 4.93
CA LYS A 71 14.03 5.90 4.71
C LYS A 71 14.30 5.23 3.36
N ALA A 72 13.39 4.35 2.91
CA ALA A 72 13.49 3.72 1.59
C ALA A 72 13.04 4.64 0.45
N LEU A 73 12.05 5.51 0.68
CA LEU A 73 11.50 6.45 -0.30
C LEU A 73 12.43 7.64 -0.56
N LYS A 74 13.02 8.26 0.47
CA LYS A 74 13.82 9.48 0.36
C LYS A 74 14.93 9.41 -0.70
N PRO A 75 15.79 8.36 -0.73
CA PRO A 75 16.83 8.25 -1.75
C PRO A 75 16.27 8.15 -3.18
N ILE A 76 15.05 7.64 -3.36
CA ILE A 76 14.39 7.57 -4.68
C ILE A 76 13.95 8.97 -5.10
N LEU A 77 13.39 9.76 -4.19
CA LEU A 77 12.99 11.14 -4.50
C LEU A 77 14.17 12.02 -4.90
N GLU A 78 15.29 11.86 -4.17
CA GLU A 78 16.55 12.56 -4.43
C GLU A 78 17.19 12.09 -5.74
N ASP A 79 17.29 10.77 -5.96
CA ASP A 79 17.86 10.19 -7.18
C ASP A 79 17.07 10.60 -8.42
N PHE A 80 15.72 10.57 -8.39
CA PHE A 80 14.91 11.05 -9.51
C PHE A 80 14.82 12.59 -9.57
N GLY A 81 15.30 13.32 -8.56
CA GLY A 81 15.26 14.78 -8.51
C GLY A 81 13.83 15.34 -8.55
N ILE A 82 12.90 14.69 -7.85
CA ILE A 82 11.47 15.04 -7.87
C ILE A 82 10.94 15.60 -6.55
N VAL A 83 11.81 15.84 -5.56
CA VAL A 83 11.45 16.38 -4.23
C VAL A 83 10.55 17.62 -4.34
N GLN A 84 10.96 18.59 -5.17
CA GLN A 84 10.24 19.84 -5.40
C GLN A 84 8.91 19.67 -6.18
N LYS A 85 8.69 18.48 -6.75
CA LYS A 85 7.54 18.15 -7.60
C LYS A 85 6.55 17.20 -6.93
N ILE A 86 6.79 16.79 -5.69
CA ILE A 86 5.85 15.93 -4.97
C ILE A 86 4.47 16.59 -4.90
N GLY A 87 3.47 15.81 -5.29
CA GLY A 87 2.05 16.11 -5.14
C GLY A 87 1.50 15.33 -3.95
N SER A 88 0.58 14.41 -4.20
CA SER A 88 -0.06 13.61 -3.15
C SER A 88 0.61 12.26 -2.93
N ILE A 89 0.45 11.71 -1.73
CA ILE A 89 0.75 10.31 -1.40
C ILE A 89 -0.57 9.55 -1.33
N ILE A 90 -0.73 8.56 -2.19
CA ILE A 90 -1.86 7.63 -2.22
C ILE A 90 -1.43 6.31 -1.57
N SER A 91 -2.12 5.89 -0.52
CA SER A 91 -1.89 4.59 0.13
C SER A 91 -3.16 4.12 0.84
N ASP A 92 -3.20 2.88 1.32
CA ASP A 92 -4.34 2.33 2.07
C ASP A 92 -4.62 3.10 3.38
N ASN A 93 -5.65 2.69 4.13
CA ASN A 93 -6.06 3.40 5.35
C ASN A 93 -5.24 3.01 6.59
N ALA A 94 -4.09 2.36 6.45
CA ALA A 94 -3.27 2.00 7.59
C ALA A 94 -2.68 3.24 8.29
N SER A 95 -2.64 3.22 9.62
CA SER A 95 -2.09 4.29 10.46
C SER A 95 -0.60 4.54 10.21
N SER A 96 0.15 3.50 9.83
CA SER A 96 1.56 3.61 9.44
C SER A 96 1.79 4.58 8.29
N ASN A 97 0.80 4.76 7.40
CA ASN A 97 0.89 5.71 6.29
C ASN A 97 0.74 7.17 6.74
N ASP A 98 0.07 7.43 7.86
CA ASP A 98 -0.02 8.76 8.44
C ASP A 98 1.34 9.17 9.03
N THR A 99 2.03 8.21 9.65
CA THR A 99 3.42 8.37 10.08
C THR A 99 4.37 8.59 8.88
N LEU A 100 4.21 7.83 7.78
CA LEU A 100 4.97 8.05 6.54
C LEU A 100 4.77 9.48 6.02
N CYS A 101 3.53 9.95 5.94
CA CYS A 101 3.25 11.30 5.45
C CYS A 101 3.77 12.38 6.40
N SER A 102 3.77 12.13 7.71
CA SER A 102 4.39 13.04 8.69
C SER A 102 5.90 13.15 8.46
N ALA A 103 6.58 12.03 8.21
CA ALA A 103 8.01 12.02 7.89
C ALA A 103 8.33 12.72 6.55
N ILE A 104 7.49 12.51 5.53
CA ILE A 104 7.61 13.22 4.24
C ILE A 104 7.41 14.73 4.45
N GLY A 105 6.40 15.13 5.20
CA GLY A 105 6.10 16.54 5.49
C GLY A 105 7.27 17.26 6.15
N GLY A 106 7.86 16.66 7.20
CA GLY A 106 9.03 17.23 7.86
C GLY A 106 10.24 17.37 6.93
N TYR A 107 10.49 16.37 6.08
CA TYR A 107 11.57 16.47 5.08
C TYR A 107 11.29 17.54 4.01
N LEU A 108 10.05 17.66 3.54
CA LEU A 108 9.69 18.68 2.55
C LEU A 108 9.79 20.09 3.13
N GLU A 109 9.46 20.27 4.42
CA GLU A 109 9.68 21.52 5.16
C GLU A 109 11.18 21.87 5.22
N GLU A 110 12.06 20.90 5.54
CA GLU A 110 13.52 21.09 5.48
C GLU A 110 14.05 21.45 4.09
N GLN A 111 13.29 21.19 3.02
CA GLN A 111 13.64 21.48 1.63
C GLN A 111 12.90 22.71 1.07
N ASP A 112 12.28 23.51 1.95
CA ASP A 112 11.48 24.70 1.60
C ASP A 112 10.34 24.38 0.60
N VAL A 113 9.77 23.17 0.68
CA VAL A 113 8.64 22.73 -0.14
C VAL A 113 7.35 22.82 0.68
N PRO A 114 6.42 23.75 0.35
CA PRO A 114 5.12 23.80 0.99
C PRO A 114 4.34 22.52 0.72
N TRP A 115 4.04 21.76 1.77
CA TRP A 115 3.34 20.49 1.66
C TRP A 115 2.50 20.23 2.91
N ASP A 116 1.17 20.29 2.75
CA ASP A 116 0.24 20.05 3.85
C ASP A 116 -0.23 18.60 3.85
N ILE A 117 0.02 17.90 4.97
CA ILE A 117 -0.34 16.49 5.16
C ILE A 117 -1.84 16.29 4.94
N LEU A 118 -2.70 17.20 5.41
CA LEU A 118 -4.15 17.02 5.37
C LEU A 118 -4.71 17.03 3.94
N THR A 119 -4.12 17.83 3.05
CA THR A 119 -4.54 17.94 1.65
C THR A 119 -3.82 16.98 0.71
N HIS A 120 -2.64 16.50 1.08
CA HIS A 120 -1.81 15.67 0.21
C HIS A 120 -1.78 14.18 0.59
N ARG A 121 -2.30 13.79 1.75
CA ARG A 121 -2.58 12.40 2.12
C ARG A 121 -3.90 11.94 1.49
N ILE A 122 -3.82 11.07 0.49
CA ILE A 122 -4.99 10.50 -0.19
C ILE A 122 -5.11 9.03 0.19
N ARG A 123 -6.31 8.62 0.60
CA ARG A 123 -6.59 7.22 0.94
C ARG A 123 -7.01 6.44 -0.30
N CYS A 124 -6.57 5.19 -0.40
CA CYS A 124 -6.95 4.29 -1.48
C CYS A 124 -8.46 4.04 -1.47
N ILE A 125 -9.15 4.47 -2.54
CA ILE A 125 -10.60 4.31 -2.65
C ILE A 125 -11.03 2.84 -2.58
N GLY A 126 -10.25 1.92 -3.15
CA GLY A 126 -10.53 0.49 -3.10
C GLY A 126 -10.53 -0.05 -1.67
N HIS A 127 -9.59 0.41 -0.86
CA HIS A 127 -9.53 0.05 0.55
C HIS A 127 -10.69 0.68 1.34
N ILE A 128 -11.05 1.95 1.08
CA ILE A 128 -12.23 2.57 1.70
C ILE A 128 -13.52 1.82 1.37
N ILE A 129 -13.70 1.38 0.12
CA ILE A 129 -14.85 0.57 -0.27
C ILE A 129 -14.85 -0.77 0.46
N ASN A 130 -13.70 -1.43 0.57
CA ASN A 130 -13.55 -2.68 1.33
C ASN A 130 -14.00 -2.49 2.78
N LEU A 131 -13.53 -1.44 3.46
CA LEU A 131 -13.94 -1.11 4.84
C LEU A 131 -15.44 -0.86 4.96
N ALA A 132 -16.03 -0.11 4.02
CA ALA A 132 -17.46 0.14 4.01
C ALA A 132 -18.28 -1.15 3.83
N VAL A 133 -17.84 -2.04 2.94
CA VAL A 133 -18.47 -3.36 2.73
C VAL A 133 -18.32 -4.23 3.96
N GLN A 134 -17.14 -4.28 4.57
CA GLN A 134 -16.91 -5.05 5.78
C GLN A 134 -17.78 -4.54 6.93
N ALA A 135 -17.85 -3.22 7.14
CA ALA A 135 -18.76 -2.62 8.12
C ALA A 135 -20.21 -3.04 7.87
N PHE A 136 -20.66 -3.01 6.62
CA PHE A 136 -22.01 -3.45 6.27
C PHE A 136 -22.23 -4.97 6.49
N LEU A 137 -21.25 -5.82 6.21
CA LEU A 137 -21.41 -7.27 6.36
C LEU A 137 -21.31 -7.73 7.82
N PHE A 138 -20.48 -7.05 8.62
CA PHE A 138 -20.09 -7.50 9.95
C PHE A 138 -20.56 -6.61 11.10
N HIS A 139 -21.36 -5.57 10.86
CA HIS A 139 -21.82 -4.63 11.91
C HIS A 139 -22.47 -5.28 13.14
N ASN A 140 -23.10 -6.46 12.98
CA ASN A 140 -23.73 -7.19 14.09
C ASN A 140 -22.75 -8.08 14.87
N PHE A 141 -21.52 -8.24 14.38
CA PHE A 141 -20.55 -9.20 14.88
C PHE A 141 -19.24 -8.57 15.32
N MET A 142 -18.85 -7.43 14.73
CA MET A 142 -17.53 -6.81 14.94
C MET A 142 -17.66 -5.29 14.94
N GLN A 143 -16.82 -4.63 15.74
CA GLN A 143 -16.75 -3.16 15.79
C GLN A 143 -15.93 -2.60 14.60
N VAL A 144 -16.11 -1.32 14.26
CA VAL A 144 -15.41 -0.67 13.13
C VAL A 144 -13.89 -0.68 13.32
N GLU A 145 -13.43 -0.55 14.55
CA GLU A 145 -12.02 -0.61 14.91
C GLU A 145 -11.43 -2.01 14.74
N GLU A 146 -12.25 -3.05 14.93
CA GLU A 146 -11.85 -4.43 14.62
C GLU A 146 -11.80 -4.65 13.10
N LEU A 147 -12.62 -3.91 12.34
CA LEU A 147 -12.70 -3.94 10.87
C LEU A 147 -11.43 -3.48 10.16
N ASP A 148 -10.89 -2.34 10.55
CA ASP A 148 -9.60 -1.86 10.02
C ASP A 148 -8.45 -2.83 10.32
N SER A 149 -8.53 -3.61 11.40
CA SER A 149 -7.47 -4.53 11.81
C SER A 149 -7.57 -5.93 11.20
N PHE A 150 -8.61 -6.26 10.42
CA PHE A 150 -8.82 -7.64 9.95
C PHE A 150 -7.68 -8.17 9.08
N GLU A 151 -7.24 -7.36 8.12
CA GLU A 151 -6.18 -7.77 7.19
C GLU A 151 -4.85 -7.93 7.94
N GLU A 152 -4.55 -7.03 8.90
CA GLU A 152 -3.38 -7.15 9.76
C GLU A 152 -3.46 -8.39 10.67
N GLN A 153 -4.60 -8.65 11.29
CA GLN A 153 -4.80 -9.82 12.15
C GLN A 153 -4.66 -11.14 11.38
N GLU A 154 -5.12 -11.21 10.13
CA GLU A 154 -4.92 -12.40 9.28
C GLU A 154 -3.44 -12.62 8.93
N VAL A 155 -2.70 -11.55 8.63
CA VAL A 155 -1.26 -11.61 8.39
C VAL A 155 -0.52 -12.05 9.65
N ILE A 156 -0.81 -11.43 10.80
CA ILE A 156 -0.24 -11.79 12.11
C ILE A 156 -0.56 -13.24 12.45
N ALA A 157 -1.80 -13.70 12.22
CA ALA A 157 -2.20 -15.07 12.51
C ALA A 157 -1.56 -16.10 11.57
N ARG A 158 -1.13 -15.71 10.36
CA ARG A 158 -0.38 -16.56 9.43
C ARG A 158 1.10 -16.69 9.82
N ASP A 159 1.71 -15.59 10.26
CA ASP A 159 3.13 -15.55 10.65
C ASP A 159 3.35 -15.84 12.15
N GLY A 160 2.27 -15.94 12.92
CA GLY A 160 2.25 -16.18 14.36
C GLY A 160 2.39 -17.65 14.78
N PRO A 161 2.18 -17.95 16.07
CA PRO A 161 2.34 -19.29 16.61
C PRO A 161 1.35 -20.29 16.01
N VAL A 162 1.76 -21.56 15.97
CA VAL A 162 0.94 -22.68 15.49
C VAL A 162 -0.40 -22.69 16.24
N GLY A 163 -1.49 -22.48 15.51
CA GLY A 163 -2.86 -22.44 16.04
C GLY A 163 -3.53 -21.06 16.00
N ALA A 164 -2.78 -19.97 15.83
CA ALA A 164 -3.34 -18.61 15.74
C ALA A 164 -4.35 -18.47 14.57
N THR A 165 -4.02 -19.04 13.41
CA THR A 165 -4.92 -19.06 12.26
C THR A 165 -6.22 -19.82 12.54
N GLU A 166 -6.17 -20.91 13.32
CA GLU A 166 -7.37 -21.70 13.62
C GLU A 166 -8.26 -21.01 14.66
N ALA A 167 -7.66 -20.38 15.67
CA ALA A 167 -8.39 -19.55 16.63
C ALA A 167 -9.14 -18.42 15.92
N LEU A 168 -8.48 -17.74 14.97
CA LEU A 168 -9.13 -16.71 14.15
C LEU A 168 -10.27 -17.30 13.31
N ARG A 169 -10.06 -18.44 12.63
CA ARG A 169 -11.14 -19.10 11.88
C ARG A 169 -12.34 -19.47 12.76
N GLN A 170 -12.11 -19.87 14.02
CA GLN A 170 -13.17 -20.20 14.96
C GLN A 170 -14.03 -18.97 15.31
N SER A 171 -13.42 -17.79 15.47
CA SER A 171 -14.21 -16.56 15.68
C SER A 171 -15.08 -16.23 14.48
N PHE A 172 -14.62 -16.48 13.25
CA PHE A 172 -15.46 -16.32 12.06
C PHE A 172 -16.58 -17.37 11.97
N ARG A 173 -16.35 -18.62 12.40
CA ARG A 173 -17.40 -19.66 12.33
C ARG A 173 -18.65 -19.32 13.12
N VAL A 174 -18.53 -18.56 14.22
CA VAL A 174 -19.69 -18.16 15.04
C VAL A 174 -20.58 -17.11 14.36
N MET A 175 -20.10 -16.43 13.32
CA MET A 175 -20.87 -15.45 12.51
C MET A 175 -21.80 -16.13 11.47
N GLY A 176 -21.96 -17.46 11.54
CA GLY A 176 -22.89 -18.19 10.67
C GLY A 176 -22.40 -18.34 9.23
N PRO A 177 -23.31 -18.30 8.22
CA PRO A 177 -22.95 -18.52 6.82
C PRO A 177 -21.89 -17.55 6.29
N LEU A 178 -21.94 -16.28 6.72
CA LEU A 178 -21.03 -15.25 6.27
C LEU A 178 -19.58 -15.53 6.70
N GLY A 179 -19.36 -15.83 7.98
CA GLY A 179 -18.01 -16.15 8.46
C GLY A 179 -17.50 -17.51 7.98
N LYS A 180 -18.39 -18.47 7.64
CA LYS A 180 -18.00 -19.69 6.93
C LYS A 180 -17.53 -19.38 5.49
N LEU A 181 -18.25 -18.53 4.77
CA LEU A 181 -17.85 -18.09 3.43
C LEU A 181 -16.51 -17.36 3.46
N HIS A 182 -16.32 -16.45 4.43
CA HIS A 182 -15.04 -15.78 4.67
C HIS A 182 -13.89 -16.77 4.82
N ASN A 183 -14.03 -17.75 5.72
CA ASN A 183 -13.02 -18.78 5.95
C ASN A 183 -12.67 -19.58 4.68
N ILE A 184 -13.67 -19.87 3.83
CA ILE A 184 -13.44 -20.54 2.53
C ILE A 184 -12.63 -19.64 1.61
N VAL A 185 -13.02 -18.38 1.45
CA VAL A 185 -12.31 -17.41 0.58
C VAL A 185 -10.86 -17.25 1.04
N VAL A 186 -10.62 -17.06 2.34
CA VAL A 186 -9.28 -16.95 2.92
C VAL A 186 -8.47 -18.21 2.66
N PHE A 187 -9.06 -19.39 2.84
CA PHE A 187 -8.39 -20.68 2.58
C PHE A 187 -7.97 -20.82 1.12
N VAL A 188 -8.88 -20.53 0.18
CA VAL A 188 -8.64 -20.59 -1.26
C VAL A 188 -7.53 -19.61 -1.66
N ARG A 189 -7.59 -18.36 -1.18
CA ARG A 189 -6.64 -17.31 -1.54
C ARG A 189 -5.29 -17.41 -0.83
N ALA A 190 -5.14 -18.30 0.14
CA ALA A 190 -3.90 -18.43 0.90
C ALA A 190 -2.71 -18.94 0.07
N SER A 191 -2.92 -19.56 -1.09
CA SER A 191 -1.83 -19.87 -2.02
C SER A 191 -2.30 -19.85 -3.47
N SER A 192 -1.37 -19.56 -4.39
CA SER A 192 -1.63 -19.60 -5.83
C SER A 192 -2.17 -20.96 -6.28
N GLY A 193 -1.62 -22.06 -5.75
CA GLY A 193 -2.09 -23.41 -6.07
C GLY A 193 -3.52 -23.70 -5.65
N ARG A 194 -3.96 -23.20 -4.48
CA ARG A 194 -5.36 -23.35 -4.03
C ARG A 194 -6.31 -22.51 -4.85
N THR A 195 -5.91 -21.29 -5.20
CA THR A 195 -6.68 -20.43 -6.11
C THR A 195 -6.88 -21.11 -7.46
N GLN A 196 -5.81 -21.68 -8.04
CA GLN A 196 -5.90 -22.36 -9.34
C GLN A 196 -6.82 -23.58 -9.27
N ALA A 197 -6.65 -24.43 -8.25
CA ALA A 197 -7.50 -25.60 -8.07
C ALA A 197 -8.98 -25.24 -7.90
N PHE A 198 -9.30 -24.07 -7.34
CA PHE A 198 -10.68 -23.59 -7.23
C PHE A 198 -11.24 -23.06 -8.57
N ILE A 199 -10.39 -22.40 -9.38
CA ILE A 199 -10.78 -21.93 -10.72
C ILE A 199 -11.08 -23.10 -11.66
N ASP A 200 -10.39 -24.24 -11.47
CA ASP A 200 -10.51 -25.42 -12.32
C ASP A 200 -11.68 -26.38 -11.92
N LEU A 201 -12.48 -26.03 -10.90
CA LEU A 201 -13.67 -26.79 -10.45
C LEU A 201 -14.89 -26.56 -11.36
#